data_AF-A0A959H730-F1
#
_entry.id   AF-A0A959H730-F1
#
_cell.length_a   1.000
_cell.length_b   1.000
_cell.length_c   1.000
_cell.angle_alpha   90.00
_cell.angle_beta   90.00
_cell.angle_gamma   90.00
#
_symmetry.space_group_name_H-M   'P 1'
#
loop_
_entity.id
_entity.type
_entity.pdbx_description
1 polymer ?
#
loop_
_entity_poly.entity_id
_entity_poly.type
_entity_poly.pdbx_seq_one_letter_code
_entity_poly.pdbx_strand_id
1 'polypeptide(L)'
;MNIASEVARRLLQINAIKLSPQNPFTWASGLRSPIYCDNRIVLSYPGIRRFIIDSFAQKAEAFKPFDTIAGVATAGIAHGALLAEQLALPFVYV
;
A
#
# COMPACT_ATOMS: atom_id res chain seq x y z
N MET A 1 3.83 5.39 18.31
CA MET A 1 3.83 4.25 17.35
C MET A 1 4.63 4.64 16.13
N ASN A 2 5.37 3.70 15.54
CA ASN A 2 6.07 3.95 14.28
C ASN A 2 5.10 3.85 13.08
N ILE A 3 5.56 4.29 11.90
CA ILE A 3 4.78 4.29 10.64
C ILE A 3 4.20 2.90 10.36
N ALA A 4 5.00 1.84 10.50
CA ALA A 4 4.56 0.47 10.22
C ALA A 4 3.38 0.04 11.11
N SER A 5 3.43 0.36 12.40
CA SER A 5 2.36 0.02 13.36
C SER A 5 1.06 0.77 13.03
N GLU A 6 1.18 2.03 12.62
CA GLU A 6 0.03 2.86 12.28
C GLU A 6 -0.59 2.46 10.93
N VAL A 7 0.23 2.09 9.94
CA VAL A 7 -0.24 1.46 8.69
C VAL A 7 -1.01 0.17 9.01
N ALA A 8 -0.41 -0.74 9.79
CA ALA A 8 -1.06 -2.01 10.13
C ALA A 8 -2.42 -1.81 10.82
N ARG A 9 -2.49 -0.89 11.78
CA ARG A 9 -3.75 -0.51 12.45
C ARG A 9 -4.81 -0.05 11.44
N ARG A 10 -4.45 0.86 10.54
CA ARG A 10 -5.39 1.42 9.55
C ARG A 10 -5.88 0.37 8.57
N LEU A 11 -4.98 -0.53 8.12
CA LEU A 11 -5.34 -1.61 7.20
C LEU A 11 -6.28 -2.64 7.85
N LEU A 12 -6.08 -2.95 9.13
CA LEU A 12 -6.99 -3.79 9.91
C LEU A 12 -8.35 -3.10 10.10
N GLN A 13 -8.36 -1.80 10.42
CA GLN A 13 -9.58 -1.02 10.64
C GLN A 13 -10.52 -1.02 9.42
N ILE A 14 -9.96 -0.96 8.20
CA ILE A 14 -10.76 -0.97 6.95
C ILE A 14 -10.92 -2.36 6.34
N ASN A 15 -10.51 -3.42 7.05
CA ASN A 15 -10.53 -4.79 6.55
C ASN A 15 -9.76 -5.01 5.24
N ALA A 16 -8.79 -4.14 4.93
CA ALA A 16 -7.82 -4.37 3.86
C ALA A 16 -6.88 -5.52 4.22
N ILE A 17 -6.62 -5.69 5.52
CA ILE A 17 -6.02 -6.91 6.08
C ILE A 17 -7.03 -7.58 7.00
N LYS A 18 -7.17 -8.90 6.87
CA LYS A 18 -7.97 -9.75 7.77
C LYS A 18 -7.08 -10.86 8.30
N LEU A 19 -7.18 -11.13 9.61
CA LEU A 19 -6.46 -12.21 10.28
C LEU A 19 -7.47 -13.24 10.78
N SER A 20 -7.29 -14.50 10.39
CA SER A 20 -8.14 -15.63 10.77
C SER A 20 -7.29 -16.90 11.00
N PRO A 21 -6.49 -16.96 12.07
CA PRO A 21 -5.60 -18.09 12.31
C PRO A 21 -6.33 -19.40 12.62
N GLN A 22 -7.50 -19.35 13.26
CA GLN A 22 -8.31 -20.53 13.57
C GLN A 22 -9.13 -21.02 12.37
N ASN A 23 -9.51 -20.13 11.46
CA ASN A 23 -10.22 -20.49 10.23
C ASN A 23 -9.55 -19.85 8.99
N PRO A 24 -8.41 -20.42 8.52
CA PRO A 24 -7.61 -19.85 7.45
C PRO A 24 -8.37 -19.70 6.12
N PHE A 25 -7.99 -18.67 5.35
CA PHE A 25 -8.43 -18.47 3.98
C PHE A 25 -7.73 -19.46 3.04
N THR A 26 -8.40 -19.86 1.97
CA THR A 26 -7.76 -20.61 0.87
C THR A 26 -7.38 -19.62 -0.23
N TRP A 27 -6.08 -19.50 -0.51
CA TRP A 27 -5.58 -18.68 -1.62
C TRP A 27 -5.78 -19.39 -2.96
N ALA A 28 -5.61 -18.64 -4.07
CA ALA A 28 -5.78 -19.16 -5.42
C ALA A 28 -4.86 -20.35 -5.75
N SER A 29 -3.69 -20.43 -5.11
CA SER A 29 -2.77 -21.58 -5.22
C SER A 29 -3.23 -22.83 -4.45
N GLY A 30 -4.34 -22.76 -3.71
CA GLY A 30 -4.82 -23.80 -2.79
C GLY A 30 -4.18 -23.74 -1.40
N LEU A 31 -3.17 -22.89 -1.18
CA LEU A 31 -2.55 -22.73 0.13
C LEU A 31 -3.53 -22.14 1.15
N ARG A 32 -3.52 -22.68 2.37
CA ARG A 32 -4.27 -22.14 3.50
C ARG A 32 -3.42 -21.10 4.23
N SER A 33 -3.95 -19.89 4.36
CA SER A 33 -3.23 -18.77 4.98
C SER A 33 -4.07 -18.13 6.09
N PRO A 34 -3.47 -17.80 7.24
CA PRO A 34 -4.16 -17.11 8.33
C PRO A 34 -4.40 -15.61 8.01
N ILE A 35 -3.91 -15.12 6.87
CA ILE A 35 -4.00 -13.71 6.47
C ILE A 35 -4.59 -13.57 5.06
N TYR A 36 -5.50 -12.60 4.92
CA TYR A 36 -5.95 -12.08 3.64
C TYR A 36 -5.56 -10.61 3.54
N CYS A 37 -5.03 -10.20 2.39
CA CYS A 37 -4.58 -8.84 2.13
C CYS A 37 -5.12 -8.36 0.78
N ASP A 38 -5.85 -7.25 0.80
CA ASP A 38 -6.25 -6.50 -0.37
C ASP A 38 -6.09 -4.99 -0.12
N ASN A 39 -4.88 -4.49 -0.38
CA ASN A 39 -4.56 -3.08 -0.20
C ASN A 39 -5.20 -2.17 -1.26
N ARG A 40 -5.84 -2.69 -2.31
CA ARG A 40 -6.59 -1.85 -3.26
C ARG A 40 -7.73 -1.11 -2.55
N ILE A 41 -8.26 -1.71 -1.48
CA ILE A 41 -9.30 -1.13 -0.62
C ILE A 41 -8.85 0.23 -0.05
N VAL A 42 -7.55 0.42 0.26
CA VAL A 42 -7.00 1.71 0.75
C VAL A 42 -7.43 2.88 -0.12
N LEU A 43 -7.49 2.70 -1.43
CA LEU A 43 -7.81 3.77 -2.38
C LEU A 43 -9.22 4.35 -2.17
N SER A 44 -10.12 3.58 -1.56
CA SER A 44 -11.50 3.97 -1.21
C SER A 44 -11.60 4.78 0.09
N TYR A 45 -10.51 4.94 0.84
CA TYR A 45 -10.47 5.66 2.13
C TYR A 45 -9.52 6.85 2.04
N PRO A 46 -9.99 8.06 1.68
CA PRO A 46 -9.14 9.20 1.37
C PRO A 46 -8.11 9.56 2.44
N GLY A 47 -8.50 9.54 3.72
CA GLY A 47 -7.59 9.86 4.84
C GLY A 47 -6.49 8.81 5.05
N ILE A 48 -6.80 7.53 4.84
CA ILE A 48 -5.81 6.44 4.95
C ILE A 48 -4.91 6.42 3.72
N ARG A 49 -5.48 6.61 2.53
CA ARG A 49 -4.75 6.78 1.28
C ARG A 49 -3.73 7.90 1.40
N ARG A 50 -4.15 9.10 1.84
CA ARG A 50 -3.25 10.25 2.03
C ARG A 50 -2.11 9.90 2.99
N PHE A 51 -2.42 9.35 4.16
CA PHE A 51 -1.41 8.92 5.12
C PHE A 51 -0.37 7.95 4.53
N ILE A 52 -0.81 6.99 3.71
CA ILE A 52 0.10 6.03 3.06
C ILE A 52 0.99 6.73 2.02
N ILE A 53 0.45 7.63 1.20
CA ILE A 53 1.25 8.37 0.20
C ILE A 53 2.27 9.29 0.88
N ASP A 54 1.88 9.99 1.94
CA ASP A 54 2.79 10.84 2.71
C ASP A 54 3.91 10.00 3.36
N SER A 55 3.57 8.81 3.86
CA SER A 55 4.54 7.86 4.40
C SER A 55 5.50 7.33 3.32
N PHE A 56 5.01 7.10 2.09
CA PHE A 56 5.86 6.74 0.96
C PHE A 56 6.82 7.87 0.60
N ALA A 57 6.35 9.12 0.51
CA ALA A 57 7.21 10.28 0.25
C ALA A 57 8.32 10.40 1.30
N GLN A 58 7.98 10.25 2.59
CA GLN A 58 8.97 10.27 3.68
C GLN A 58 10.01 9.13 3.55
N LYS A 59 9.59 7.93 3.14
CA LYS A 59 10.50 6.80 2.94
C LYS A 59 11.33 6.92 1.67
N ALA A 60 10.79 7.57 0.64
CA ALA A 60 11.47 7.79 -0.63
C ALA A 60 12.74 8.62 -0.47
N GLU A 61 12.79 9.54 0.52
CA GLU A 61 13.98 10.35 0.85
C GLU A 61 15.27 9.52 1.00
N ALA A 62 15.16 8.29 1.53
CA ALA A 62 16.30 7.40 1.72
C ALA A 62 16.90 6.85 0.41
N PHE A 63 16.18 6.98 -0.72
CA PHE A 63 16.58 6.46 -2.03
C PHE A 63 17.05 7.56 -2.99
N LYS A 64 17.11 8.82 -2.54
CA LYS A 64 17.58 9.92 -3.38
C LYS A 64 19.05 9.73 -3.79
N PRO A 65 19.44 10.18 -5.00
CA PRO A 65 18.59 10.84 -6.00
C PRO A 65 17.82 9.83 -6.86
N PHE A 66 16.59 10.21 -7.24
CA PHE A 66 15.79 9.58 -8.28
C PHE A 66 14.97 10.67 -8.97
N ASP A 67 14.57 10.44 -10.22
CA ASP A 67 13.93 11.44 -11.07
C ASP A 67 12.55 11.02 -11.59
N THR A 68 12.13 9.78 -11.32
CA THR A 68 10.89 9.19 -11.85
C THR A 68 10.28 8.22 -10.82
N ILE A 69 8.96 8.12 -10.80
CA ILE A 69 8.23 7.09 -10.04
C ILE A 69 7.64 6.06 -11.01
N ALA A 70 7.93 4.77 -10.77
CA ALA A 70 7.35 3.66 -11.53
C ALA A 70 6.34 2.88 -10.67
N GLY A 71 5.07 2.83 -11.10
CA GLY A 71 4.05 2.00 -10.46
C GLY A 71 3.99 0.60 -11.07
N VAL A 72 3.89 -0.45 -10.25
CA VAL A 72 3.73 -1.83 -10.74
C VAL A 72 2.28 -2.09 -11.17
N ALA A 73 2.10 -2.64 -12.38
CA ALA A 73 0.79 -2.99 -12.90
C ALA A 73 0.17 -4.19 -12.16
N THR A 74 -1.09 -4.15 -11.73
CA THR A 74 -2.03 -3.02 -11.76
C THR A 74 -2.13 -2.31 -10.41
N ALA A 75 -1.98 -3.03 -9.30
CA ALA A 75 -2.30 -2.53 -7.97
C ALA A 75 -1.38 -1.38 -7.50
N GLY A 76 -0.15 -1.32 -8.01
CA GLY A 76 0.82 -0.28 -7.69
C GLY A 76 0.60 1.04 -8.44
N ILE A 77 -0.15 1.04 -9.55
CA ILE A 77 -0.31 2.21 -10.42
C ILE A 77 -0.87 3.41 -9.66
N ALA A 78 -2.01 3.23 -8.97
CA ALA A 78 -2.67 4.33 -8.27
C ALA A 78 -1.80 4.91 -7.15
N HIS A 79 -1.08 4.05 -6.42
CA HIS A 79 -0.16 4.49 -5.37
C HIS A 79 1.04 5.24 -5.94
N GLY A 80 1.65 4.72 -7.01
CA GLY A 80 2.77 5.35 -7.69
C GLY A 80 2.39 6.69 -8.30
N ALA A 81 1.25 6.79 -8.97
CA ALA A 81 0.78 8.04 -9.57
C ALA A 81 0.56 9.14 -8.51
N LEU A 82 -0.04 8.78 -7.37
CA LEU A 82 -0.25 9.72 -6.27
C LEU A 82 1.06 10.12 -5.58
N LEU A 83 2.05 9.22 -5.51
CA LEU A 83 3.38 9.54 -4.99
C LEU A 83 4.13 10.46 -5.96
N ALA A 84 4.02 10.22 -7.26
CA ALA A 84 4.62 11.06 -8.29
C ALA A 84 4.08 12.49 -8.23
N GLU A 85 2.75 12.64 -8.08
CA GLU A 85 2.08 13.92 -7.83
C GLU A 85 2.63 14.59 -6.56
N GLN A 86 2.70 13.85 -5.45
CA GLN A 86 3.19 14.37 -4.16
C GLN A 86 4.64 14.85 -4.21
N LEU A 87 5.49 14.20 -5.01
CA LEU A 87 6.91 14.54 -5.15
C LEU A 87 7.19 15.47 -6.34
N ALA A 88 6.18 15.83 -7.12
CA ALA A 88 6.31 16.59 -8.37
C ALA A 88 7.33 15.96 -9.36
N LEU A 89 7.24 14.64 -9.55
CA LEU A 89 8.11 13.88 -10.46
C LEU A 89 7.30 13.21 -11.58
N PRO A 90 7.94 12.94 -12.75
CA PRO A 90 7.39 12.05 -13.78
C PRO A 90 6.89 10.71 -13.23
N PHE A 91 5.80 10.21 -13.83
CA PHE A 91 5.22 8.91 -13.53
C PHE A 91 5.24 7.99 -14.76
N VAL A 92 5.66 6.74 -14.55
CA VAL A 92 5.54 5.64 -15.51
C VAL A 92 4.96 4.41 -14.82
N TYR A 93 4.56 3.38 -15.57
CA TYR A 93 4.17 2.09 -14.99
C TYR A 93 4.74 0.92 -15.80
N VAL A 94 4.93 -0.20 -15.11
CA VAL A 94 5.42 -1.49 -15.67
C VAL A 94 4.54 -2.61 -15.16
#